data_AF-A0A258GVT4-F1
#
_entry.id   AF-A0A258GVT4-F1
#
_cell.length_a   1.000
_cell.length_b   1.000
_cell.length_c   1.000
_cell.angle_alpha   90.00
_cell.angle_beta   90.00
_cell.angle_gamma   90.00
#
_symmetry.space_group_name_H-M   'P 1'
#
loop_
_entity.id
_entity.type
_entity.pdbx_description
1 polymer ?
#
loop_
_entity_poly.entity_id
_entity_poly.type
_entity_poly.pdbx_seq_one_letter_code
_entity_poly.pdbx_strand_id
1 'polypeptide(L)'
;MTPFEAISDAVLAWIIRIAGLLWLLGAVMLFRQIRMEMALDNMTAKLEQMTRDFAADAAQPDPEDTYGDIDAPVIPRQKSEDEKRIDAWTDRDDAARRGWIAGQAVVLGVTAIAMMMLHPFAAWLVALLVLGQGVYFIWREHTARHAPNAETAAHARPSTSTVNAGWFSLVIATLVWAAAFRGLLK
;
A
#
# COMPACT_ATOMS: atom_id res chain seq x y z
N MET A 1 -40.76 -18.58 -3.60
CA MET A 1 -40.11 -17.34 -3.15
C MET A 1 -41.18 -16.46 -2.53
N THR A 2 -41.06 -16.18 -1.24
CA THR A 2 -41.98 -15.25 -0.57
C THR A 2 -41.65 -13.81 -0.99
N PRO A 3 -42.61 -12.86 -0.90
CA PRO A 3 -42.33 -11.44 -1.18
C PRO A 3 -41.15 -10.89 -0.35
N PHE A 4 -40.99 -11.40 0.87
CA PHE A 4 -39.91 -11.03 1.78
C PHE A 4 -38.53 -11.50 1.29
N GLU A 5 -38.43 -12.73 0.78
CA GLU A 5 -37.18 -13.27 0.20
C GLU A 5 -36.74 -12.45 -1.03
N ALA A 6 -37.68 -12.10 -1.91
CA ALA A 6 -37.38 -11.28 -3.08
C ALA A 6 -36.86 -9.88 -2.72
N ILE A 7 -37.43 -9.26 -1.69
CA ILE A 7 -36.95 -7.97 -1.17
C ILE A 7 -35.55 -8.15 -0.54
N SER A 8 -35.35 -9.17 0.29
CA SER A 8 -34.05 -9.45 0.92
C SER A 8 -32.94 -9.64 -0.12
N ASP A 9 -33.23 -10.38 -1.18
CA ASP A 9 -32.26 -10.67 -2.24
C ASP A 9 -31.95 -9.43 -3.09
N ALA A 10 -32.96 -8.60 -3.38
CA ALA A 10 -32.76 -7.32 -4.05
C ALA A 10 -31.90 -6.37 -3.20
N VAL A 11 -32.15 -6.29 -1.90
CA VAL A 11 -31.36 -5.47 -0.97
C VAL A 11 -29.93 -5.97 -0.90
N LEU A 12 -29.72 -7.28 -0.75
CA LEU A 12 -28.39 -7.88 -0.69
C LEU A 12 -27.57 -7.63 -1.97
N ALA A 13 -28.21 -7.78 -3.14
CA ALA A 13 -27.59 -7.47 -4.42
C ALA A 13 -27.15 -5.99 -4.52
N TRP A 14 -27.99 -5.06 -4.05
CA TRP A 14 -27.63 -3.64 -4.01
C TRP A 14 -26.48 -3.34 -3.05
N ILE A 15 -26.47 -3.95 -1.86
CA ILE A 15 -25.37 -3.79 -0.89
C ILE A 15 -24.04 -4.24 -1.53
N ILE A 16 -24.02 -5.38 -2.21
CA ILE A 16 -22.82 -5.89 -2.88
C ILE A 16 -22.34 -4.93 -3.98
N ARG A 17 -23.26 -4.38 -4.79
CA ARG A 17 -22.91 -3.41 -5.83
C ARG A 17 -22.33 -2.12 -5.27
N ILE A 18 -22.94 -1.58 -4.21
CA ILE A 18 -22.47 -0.37 -3.54
C ILE A 18 -21.10 -0.61 -2.90
N ALA A 19 -20.91 -1.76 -2.23
CA ALA A 19 -19.61 -2.15 -1.68
C ALA A 19 -18.56 -2.26 -2.79
N GLY A 20 -18.92 -2.89 -3.93
CA GLY A 20 -18.08 -2.94 -5.13
C GLY A 20 -17.69 -1.56 -5.64
N LEU A 21 -18.64 -0.63 -5.73
CA LEU A 21 -18.37 0.75 -6.14
C LEU A 21 -17.37 1.45 -5.19
N LEU A 22 -17.57 1.32 -3.88
CA LEU A 22 -16.66 1.90 -2.88
C LEU A 22 -15.27 1.29 -2.96
N TRP A 23 -15.17 -0.02 -3.18
CA TRP A 23 -13.90 -0.72 -3.37
C TRP A 23 -13.21 -0.32 -4.67
N LEU A 24 -13.98 -0.07 -5.74
CA LEU A 24 -13.42 0.43 -7.00
C LEU A 24 -12.81 1.82 -6.81
N LEU A 25 -13.53 2.72 -6.13
CA LEU A 25 -13.02 4.04 -5.80
C LEU A 25 -11.75 3.95 -4.94
N GLY A 26 -11.74 3.07 -3.93
CA GLY A 26 -10.57 2.80 -3.12
C GLY A 26 -9.38 2.28 -3.94
N ALA A 27 -9.60 1.34 -4.85
CA ALA A 27 -8.57 0.80 -5.74
C ALA A 27 -7.99 1.89 -6.67
N VAL A 28 -8.83 2.76 -7.22
CA VAL A 28 -8.39 3.89 -8.06
C VAL A 28 -7.56 4.89 -7.25
N MET A 29 -7.98 5.22 -6.02
CA MET A 29 -7.21 6.10 -5.14
C MET A 29 -5.85 5.50 -4.77
N LEU A 30 -5.79 4.21 -4.45
CA LEU A 30 -4.55 3.49 -4.18
C LEU A 30 -3.63 3.49 -5.40
N PHE A 31 -4.16 3.20 -6.59
CA PHE A 31 -3.37 3.24 -7.82
C PHE A 31 -2.81 4.64 -8.08
N ARG A 32 -3.61 5.68 -7.85
CA ARG A 32 -3.16 7.07 -7.98
C ARG A 32 -2.07 7.40 -6.97
N GLN A 33 -2.23 6.96 -5.71
CA GLN A 33 -1.23 7.15 -4.66
C GLN A 33 0.10 6.48 -5.03
N ILE A 34 0.08 5.20 -5.40
CA ILE A 34 1.28 4.45 -5.80
C ILE A 34 1.99 5.14 -6.98
N ARG A 35 1.24 5.65 -7.96
CA ARG A 35 1.79 6.41 -9.09
C ARG A 35 2.45 7.72 -8.66
N MET A 36 1.84 8.45 -7.70
CA MET A 36 2.43 9.68 -7.16
C MET A 36 3.69 9.40 -6.34
N GLU A 37 3.70 8.34 -5.54
CA GLU A 37 4.89 7.91 -4.78
C GLU A 37 6.05 7.57 -5.72
N MET A 38 5.81 6.80 -6.79
CA MET A 38 6.86 6.51 -7.79
C MET A 38 7.36 7.76 -8.51
N ALA A 39 6.49 8.76 -8.74
CA ALA A 39 6.91 10.03 -9.33
C ALA A 39 7.78 10.84 -8.37
N LEU A 40 7.43 10.88 -7.08
CA LEU A 40 8.23 11.52 -6.03
C LEU A 40 9.59 10.84 -5.88
N ASP A 41 9.64 9.50 -5.84
CA ASP A 41 10.89 8.75 -5.74
C ASP A 41 11.84 9.08 -6.90
N ASN A 42 11.31 9.16 -8.13
CA ASN A 42 12.09 9.56 -9.30
C ASN A 42 12.60 11.00 -9.22
N MET A 43 11.79 11.94 -8.71
CA MET A 43 12.21 13.33 -8.52
C MET A 43 13.29 13.43 -7.44
N THR A 44 13.14 12.74 -6.32
CA THR A 44 14.13 12.69 -5.24
C THR A 44 15.45 12.09 -5.74
N ALA A 45 15.41 10.98 -6.47
CA ALA A 45 16.60 10.37 -7.06
C ALA A 45 17.32 11.32 -8.03
N LYS A 46 16.55 12.08 -8.84
CA LYS A 46 17.11 13.09 -9.74
C LYS A 46 17.73 14.27 -8.99
N LEU A 47 17.09 14.74 -7.92
CA LEU A 47 17.64 15.79 -7.06
C LEU A 47 18.93 15.34 -6.39
N GLU A 48 18.97 14.12 -5.84
CA GLU A 48 20.18 13.56 -5.22
C GLU A 48 21.32 13.38 -6.24
N GLN A 49 21.01 13.01 -7.48
CA GLN A 49 21.99 12.98 -8.56
C GLN A 49 22.52 14.39 -8.86
N MET A 50 21.64 15.37 -9.05
CA MET A 50 22.04 16.76 -9.30
C MET A 50 22.88 17.32 -8.15
N THR A 51 22.51 17.08 -6.88
CA THR A 51 23.30 17.50 -5.73
C THR A 51 24.68 16.84 -5.70
N ARG A 52 24.79 15.56 -6.07
CA ARG A 52 26.10 14.90 -6.20
C ARG A 52 26.93 15.49 -7.33
N ASP A 53 26.32 15.79 -8.47
CA ASP A 53 26.98 16.41 -9.62
C ASP A 53 27.48 17.82 -9.23
N PHE A 54 26.63 18.64 -8.58
CA PHE A 54 27.04 19.96 -8.06
C PHE A 54 28.16 19.87 -7.01
N ALA A 55 28.11 18.89 -6.10
CA ALA A 55 29.17 18.70 -5.12
C ALA A 55 30.49 18.23 -5.77
N ALA A 56 30.43 17.47 -6.86
CA ALA A 56 31.59 17.06 -7.63
C ALA A 56 32.18 18.24 -8.43
N ASP A 57 31.34 19.12 -8.96
CA ASP A 57 31.75 20.32 -9.70
C ASP A 57 32.35 21.39 -8.76
N ALA A 58 31.76 21.58 -7.56
CA ALA A 58 32.29 22.49 -6.53
C ALA A 58 33.60 22.01 -5.88
N ALA A 59 33.98 20.74 -6.06
CA ALA A 59 35.25 20.20 -5.57
C ALA A 59 36.44 20.50 -6.51
N GLN A 60 36.24 21.22 -7.62
CA GLN A 60 37.32 21.81 -8.40
C GLN A 60 37.71 23.15 -7.75
N PRO A 61 38.90 23.27 -7.14
CA PRO A 61 39.29 24.51 -6.48
C PRO A 61 39.62 25.57 -7.52
N ASP A 62 38.91 26.70 -7.50
CA ASP A 62 39.35 27.93 -8.15
C ASP A 62 40.50 28.53 -7.32
N PRO A 63 41.73 28.67 -7.86
CA PRO A 63 42.90 29.03 -7.07
C PRO A 63 42.90 30.46 -6.49
N GLU A 64 41.87 31.29 -6.74
CA GLU A 64 41.88 32.72 -6.37
C GLU A 64 40.96 33.14 -5.20
N ASP A 65 40.08 32.30 -4.65
CA ASP A 65 39.13 32.79 -3.64
C ASP A 65 39.66 32.74 -2.19
N THR A 66 39.91 33.94 -1.63
CA THR A 66 40.50 34.18 -0.30
C THR A 66 39.46 34.73 0.71
N TYR A 67 38.16 34.60 0.42
CA TYR A 67 37.10 34.89 1.39
C TYR A 67 36.62 33.60 2.06
N GLY A 68 36.45 33.63 3.40
CA GLY A 68 35.91 32.51 4.16
C GLY A 68 34.57 32.07 3.57
N ASP A 69 34.51 30.83 3.13
CA ASP A 69 33.45 30.25 2.31
C ASP A 69 32.11 30.21 3.08
N ILE A 70 31.26 31.21 2.87
CA ILE A 70 29.89 31.25 3.38
C ILE A 70 29.00 30.29 2.58
N ASP A 71 29.41 29.92 1.37
CA ASP A 71 28.78 28.94 0.49
C ASP A 71 29.31 27.51 0.72
N ALA A 72 30.13 27.31 1.77
CA ALA A 72 30.71 26.02 2.10
C ALA A 72 29.58 25.00 2.22
N PRO A 73 29.58 23.93 1.40
CA PRO A 73 28.49 22.99 1.38
C PRO A 73 28.31 22.40 2.77
N VAL A 74 27.08 22.41 3.28
CA VAL A 74 26.74 21.72 4.53
C VAL A 74 27.07 20.26 4.34
N ILE A 75 28.23 19.83 4.85
CA ILE A 75 28.70 18.45 4.71
C ILE A 75 27.69 17.59 5.46
N PRO A 76 26.97 16.68 4.78
CA PRO A 76 26.02 15.81 5.44
C PRO A 76 26.73 15.03 6.54
N ARG A 77 26.14 15.00 7.75
CA ARG A 77 26.65 14.17 8.83
C ARG A 77 26.84 12.74 8.31
N GLN A 78 28.05 12.20 8.44
CA GLN A 78 28.29 10.80 8.14
C GLN A 78 27.41 9.94 9.05
N LYS A 79 26.46 9.23 8.45
CA LYS A 79 25.65 8.25 9.16
C LYS A 79 26.56 7.14 9.70
N SER A 80 26.30 6.74 10.93
CA SER A 80 26.93 5.57 11.54
C SER A 80 26.58 4.30 10.76
N GLU A 81 27.41 3.26 10.88
CA GLU A 81 27.15 1.96 10.24
C GLU A 81 25.82 1.34 10.68
N ASP A 82 25.42 1.55 11.94
CA ASP A 82 24.13 1.07 12.45
C ASP A 82 22.94 1.82 11.84
N GLU A 83 23.04 3.14 11.69
CA GLU A 83 22.01 3.95 11.00
C GLU A 83 21.85 3.48 9.54
N LYS A 84 22.96 3.25 8.82
CA LYS A 84 22.92 2.74 7.44
C LYS A 84 22.24 1.37 7.35
N ARG A 85 22.47 0.49 8.33
CA ARG A 85 21.83 -0.85 8.38
C ARG A 85 20.33 -0.76 8.65
N ILE A 86 19.92 0.16 9.52
CA ILE A 86 18.51 0.42 9.84
C ILE A 86 17.78 0.98 8.61
N ASP A 87 18.39 1.95 7.92
CA ASP A 87 17.85 2.52 6.69
C ASP A 87 17.69 1.44 5.60
N ALA A 88 18.74 0.66 5.35
CA ALA A 88 18.70 -0.41 4.34
C ALA A 88 17.64 -1.49 4.64
N TRP A 89 17.38 -1.77 5.92
CA TRP A 89 16.30 -2.68 6.32
C TRP A 89 14.93 -2.05 6.05
N THR A 90 14.75 -0.78 6.41
CA THR A 90 13.50 -0.03 6.23
C THR A 90 13.15 0.12 4.76
N ASP A 91 14.12 0.47 3.91
CA ASP A 91 13.94 0.61 2.48
C ASP A 91 13.48 -0.70 1.83
N ARG A 92 14.07 -1.84 2.26
CA ARG A 92 13.68 -3.17 1.79
C ARG A 92 12.26 -3.52 2.23
N ASP A 93 11.90 -3.23 3.48
CA ASP A 93 10.55 -3.46 3.99
C ASP A 93 9.51 -2.62 3.25
N ASP A 94 9.79 -1.33 3.04
CA ASP A 94 8.91 -0.41 2.33
C ASP A 94 8.75 -0.81 0.86
N ALA A 95 9.81 -1.27 0.18
CA ALA A 95 9.71 -1.81 -1.17
C ALA A 95 8.81 -3.07 -1.23
N ALA A 96 9.01 -4.02 -0.31
CA ALA A 96 8.18 -5.21 -0.24
C ALA A 96 6.71 -4.88 0.08
N ARG A 97 6.47 -3.94 1.01
CA ARG A 97 5.13 -3.49 1.40
C ARG A 97 4.42 -2.83 0.22
N ARG A 98 5.10 -1.96 -0.53
CA ARG A 98 4.57 -1.33 -1.74
C ARG A 98 4.20 -2.36 -2.81
N GLY A 99 5.07 -3.33 -3.06
CA GLY A 99 4.78 -4.43 -3.99
C GLY A 99 3.53 -5.22 -3.59
N TRP A 100 3.38 -5.53 -2.30
CA TRP A 100 2.19 -6.20 -1.79
C TRP A 100 0.91 -5.37 -1.97
N ILE A 101 0.95 -4.09 -1.60
CA ILE A 101 -0.19 -3.17 -1.74
C ILE A 101 -0.59 -3.02 -3.21
N ALA A 102 0.38 -2.89 -4.12
CA ALA A 102 0.12 -2.83 -5.56
C ALA A 102 -0.60 -4.09 -6.07
N GLY A 103 -0.12 -5.28 -5.69
CA GLY A 103 -0.77 -6.54 -6.03
C GLY A 103 -2.20 -6.64 -5.49
N GLN A 104 -2.41 -6.30 -4.22
CA GLN A 104 -3.75 -6.28 -3.61
C GLN A 104 -4.68 -5.24 -4.24
N ALA A 105 -4.17 -4.09 -4.66
CA ALA A 105 -4.97 -3.06 -5.33
C ALA A 105 -5.52 -3.54 -6.68
N VAL A 106 -4.74 -4.31 -7.44
CA VAL A 106 -5.20 -4.93 -8.70
C VAL A 106 -6.32 -5.92 -8.41
N VAL A 107 -6.11 -6.84 -7.44
CA VAL A 107 -7.15 -7.81 -7.05
C VAL A 107 -8.40 -7.09 -6.56
N LEU A 108 -8.25 -6.02 -5.76
CA LEU A 108 -9.36 -5.21 -5.26
C LEU A 108 -10.18 -4.59 -6.39
N GLY A 109 -9.51 -4.01 -7.39
CA GLY A 109 -10.17 -3.41 -8.56
C GLY A 109 -10.97 -4.44 -9.37
N VAL A 110 -10.38 -5.61 -9.64
CA VAL A 110 -11.08 -6.70 -10.36
C VAL A 110 -12.25 -7.24 -9.53
N THR A 111 -12.06 -7.40 -8.22
CA THR A 111 -13.11 -7.85 -7.29
C THR A 111 -14.28 -6.88 -7.27
N ALA A 112 -13.99 -5.58 -7.21
CA ALA A 112 -14.99 -4.52 -7.20
C ALA A 112 -15.86 -4.54 -8.46
N ILE A 113 -15.25 -4.66 -9.64
CA ILE A 113 -15.96 -4.79 -10.92
C ILE A 113 -16.83 -6.06 -10.90
N ALA A 114 -16.27 -7.19 -10.48
CA ALA A 114 -17.00 -8.44 -10.38
C ALA A 114 -18.22 -8.32 -9.44
N MET A 115 -18.08 -7.67 -8.29
CA MET A 115 -19.18 -7.41 -7.35
C MET A 115 -20.26 -6.51 -7.94
N MET A 116 -19.87 -5.44 -8.65
CA MET A 116 -20.83 -4.53 -9.31
C MET A 116 -21.67 -5.27 -10.37
N MET A 117 -21.04 -6.19 -11.09
CA MET A 117 -21.71 -7.05 -12.08
C MET A 117 -22.45 -8.23 -11.45
N LEU A 118 -22.28 -8.48 -10.15
CA LEU A 118 -22.71 -9.71 -9.46
C LEU A 118 -22.13 -10.97 -10.10
N HIS A 119 -20.92 -10.90 -10.65
CA HIS A 119 -20.29 -12.02 -11.35
C HIS A 119 -19.97 -13.18 -10.37
N PRO A 120 -20.11 -14.46 -10.77
CA PRO A 120 -19.84 -15.61 -9.90
C PRO A 120 -18.42 -15.65 -9.32
N PHE A 121 -17.44 -15.14 -10.08
CA PHE A 121 -16.06 -15.02 -9.61
C PHE A 121 -15.87 -14.07 -8.42
N ALA A 122 -16.81 -13.17 -8.13
CA ALA A 122 -16.71 -12.24 -7.02
C ALA A 122 -16.47 -12.98 -5.69
N ALA A 123 -17.13 -14.12 -5.46
CA ALA A 123 -16.95 -14.92 -4.25
C ALA A 123 -15.51 -15.42 -4.06
N TRP A 124 -14.86 -15.85 -5.15
CA TRP A 124 -13.47 -16.33 -5.11
C TRP A 124 -12.47 -15.19 -4.97
N LEU A 125 -12.72 -14.07 -5.64
CA LEU A 125 -11.85 -12.89 -5.58
C LEU A 125 -11.90 -12.23 -4.20
N VAL A 126 -13.07 -12.13 -3.58
CA VAL A 126 -13.18 -11.65 -2.20
C VAL A 126 -12.49 -12.61 -1.22
N ALA A 127 -12.59 -13.92 -1.43
CA ALA A 127 -11.82 -14.90 -0.64
C ALA A 127 -10.31 -14.63 -0.74
N LEU A 128 -9.82 -14.39 -1.95
CA LEU A 128 -8.41 -14.08 -2.19
C LEU A 128 -7.97 -12.79 -1.49
N LEU A 129 -8.81 -11.76 -1.45
CA LEU A 129 -8.53 -10.52 -0.70
C LEU A 129 -8.44 -10.76 0.81
N VAL A 130 -9.40 -11.49 1.38
CA VAL A 130 -9.41 -11.80 2.83
C VAL A 130 -8.19 -12.65 3.21
N LEU A 131 -7.89 -13.68 2.42
CA LEU A 131 -6.69 -14.51 2.63
C LEU A 131 -5.41 -13.68 2.47
N GLY A 132 -5.36 -12.81 1.45
CA GLY A 132 -4.28 -11.86 1.26
C GLY A 132 -4.07 -10.97 2.49
N GLN A 133 -5.13 -10.40 3.07
CA GLN A 133 -5.04 -9.62 4.29
C GLN A 133 -4.54 -10.46 5.49
N GLY A 134 -5.01 -11.70 5.62
CA GLY A 134 -4.51 -12.62 6.65
C GLY A 134 -3.01 -12.90 6.52
N VAL A 135 -2.54 -13.23 5.31
CA VAL A 135 -1.12 -13.44 5.01
C VAL A 135 -0.32 -12.16 5.28
N TYR A 136 -0.85 -11.00 4.88
CA TYR A 136 -0.22 -9.72 5.14
C TYR A 136 -0.02 -9.48 6.63
N PHE A 137 -1.04 -9.68 7.47
CA PHE A 137 -0.91 -9.47 8.92
C PHE A 137 0.12 -10.42 9.56
N ILE A 138 0.13 -11.69 9.15
CA ILE A 138 1.14 -12.66 9.62
C ILE A 138 2.54 -12.20 9.21
N TRP A 139 2.71 -11.79 7.95
CA TRP A 139 3.98 -11.32 7.43
C TRP A 139 4.45 -10.04 8.14
N ARG A 140 3.57 -9.05 8.36
CA ARG A 140 3.92 -7.80 9.08
C ARG A 140 4.32 -8.06 10.52
N GLU A 141 3.61 -8.95 11.20
CA GLU A 141 3.98 -9.35 12.57
C GLU A 141 5.32 -10.10 12.59
N HIS A 142 5.56 -10.99 11.61
CA HIS A 142 6.85 -11.65 11.44
C HIS A 142 7.98 -10.64 11.20
N THR A 143 7.80 -9.67 10.31
CA THR A 143 8.80 -8.64 10.01
C THR A 143 9.08 -7.75 11.22
N ALA A 144 8.04 -7.35 11.96
CA ALA A 144 8.19 -6.55 13.17
C ALA A 144 9.03 -7.25 14.26
N ARG A 145 8.94 -8.58 14.36
CA ARG A 145 9.75 -9.38 15.31
C ARG A 145 11.22 -9.49 14.92
N HIS A 146 11.55 -9.27 13.64
CA HIS A 146 12.92 -9.34 13.12
C HIS A 146 13.48 -7.94 12.81
N ALA A 147 12.83 -6.88 13.31
CA ALA A 147 13.27 -5.52 13.13
C ALA A 147 14.51 -5.20 14.00
N PRO A 148 15.42 -4.32 13.54
CA PRO A 148 16.67 -4.02 14.24
C PRO A 148 16.48 -3.22 15.53
N ASN A 149 15.37 -2.47 15.67
CA ASN A 149 15.07 -1.69 16.87
C ASN A 149 13.54 -1.56 17.10
N ALA A 150 13.16 -0.98 18.25
CA ALA A 150 11.75 -0.84 18.62
C ALA A 150 10.96 0.10 17.70
N GLU A 151 11.60 1.14 17.16
CA GLU A 151 10.96 2.11 16.27
C GLU A 151 10.63 1.48 14.90
N THR A 152 11.59 0.80 14.30
CA THR A 152 11.38 0.00 13.07
C THR A 152 10.37 -1.12 13.26
N ALA A 153 10.34 -1.77 14.44
CA ALA A 153 9.30 -2.73 14.76
C ALA A 153 7.89 -2.10 14.79
N ALA A 154 7.77 -0.89 15.33
CA ALA A 154 6.52 -0.15 15.34
C ALA A 154 6.10 0.29 13.93
N HIS A 155 7.03 0.79 13.11
CA HIS A 155 6.81 1.09 11.68
C HIS A 155 6.37 -0.15 10.90
N ALA A 156 6.91 -1.31 11.24
CA ALA A 156 6.59 -2.55 10.55
C ALA A 156 5.15 -3.04 10.81
N ARG A 157 4.57 -2.73 11.98
CA ARG A 157 3.25 -3.24 12.35
C ARG A 157 2.13 -2.60 11.51
N PRO A 158 1.04 -3.35 11.22
CA PRO A 158 -0.12 -2.78 10.55
C PRO A 158 -0.73 -1.64 11.39
N SER A 159 -1.13 -0.56 10.73
CA SER A 159 -1.88 0.50 11.38
C SER A 159 -3.28 0.04 11.82
N THR A 160 -3.88 0.71 12.81
CA THR A 160 -5.26 0.45 13.23
C THR A 160 -6.26 0.59 12.07
N SER A 161 -6.02 1.53 11.16
CA SER A 161 -6.84 1.70 9.94
C SER A 161 -6.79 0.46 9.05
N THR A 162 -5.59 -0.11 8.87
CA THR A 162 -5.41 -1.35 8.09
C THR A 162 -6.13 -2.53 8.74
N VAL A 163 -6.10 -2.64 10.07
CA VAL A 163 -6.83 -3.67 10.81
C VAL A 163 -8.35 -3.52 10.65
N ASN A 164 -8.87 -2.30 10.77
CA ASN A 164 -10.28 -2.01 10.58
C ASN A 164 -10.74 -2.33 9.15
N ALA A 165 -9.92 -2.01 8.15
CA ALA A 165 -10.17 -2.40 6.77
C ALA A 165 -10.23 -3.93 6.60
N GLY A 166 -9.39 -4.68 7.32
CA GLY A 166 -9.45 -6.15 7.38
C GLY A 166 -10.79 -6.67 7.89
N TRP A 167 -11.30 -6.10 8.99
CA TRP A 167 -12.61 -6.46 9.53
C TRP A 167 -13.76 -6.12 8.58
N PHE A 168 -13.71 -4.93 7.97
CA PHE A 168 -14.71 -4.53 6.99
C PHE A 168 -14.74 -5.49 5.79
N SER A 169 -13.56 -5.86 5.28
CA SER A 169 -13.45 -6.86 4.21
C SER A 169 -14.07 -8.20 4.57
N LEU A 170 -13.91 -8.66 5.81
CA LEU A 170 -14.51 -9.91 6.28
C LEU A 170 -16.04 -9.87 6.30
N VAL A 171 -16.62 -8.73 6.71
CA VAL A 171 -18.08 -8.52 6.68
C VAL A 171 -18.59 -8.58 5.24
N ILE A 172 -17.95 -7.83 4.33
CA ILE A 172 -18.33 -7.83 2.92
C ILE A 172 -18.17 -9.22 2.29
N ALA A 173 -17.09 -9.94 2.61
CA ALA A 173 -16.88 -11.31 2.17
C ALA A 173 -18.02 -12.24 2.57
N THR A 174 -18.47 -12.14 3.82
CA THR A 174 -19.60 -12.91 4.35
C THR A 174 -20.88 -12.62 3.56
N LEU A 175 -21.14 -11.35 3.23
CA LEU A 175 -22.30 -10.95 2.43
C LEU A 175 -22.22 -11.46 0.98
N VAL A 176 -21.04 -11.38 0.35
CA VAL A 176 -20.82 -11.89 -1.01
C VAL A 176 -20.98 -13.40 -1.06
N TRP A 177 -20.45 -14.14 -0.09
CA TRP A 177 -20.68 -15.58 0.00
C TRP A 177 -22.14 -15.92 0.27
N ALA A 178 -22.83 -15.18 1.14
CA ALA A 178 -24.26 -15.37 1.35
C ALA A 178 -25.05 -15.18 0.04
N ALA A 179 -24.70 -14.17 -0.77
CA ALA A 179 -25.30 -13.97 -2.08
C ALA A 179 -24.96 -15.10 -3.08
N ALA A 180 -23.74 -15.63 -3.03
CA ALA A 180 -23.33 -16.79 -3.83
C ALA A 180 -24.16 -18.03 -3.48
N PHE A 181 -24.33 -18.33 -2.18
CA PHE A 181 -25.15 -19.45 -1.71
C PHE A 181 -26.62 -19.32 -2.11
N ARG A 182 -27.15 -18.11 -2.18
CA ARG A 182 -28.51 -17.81 -2.64
C ARG A 182 -28.67 -17.79 -4.17
N GLY A 183 -27.60 -18.00 -4.93
CA GLY A 183 -27.65 -17.97 -6.40
C GLY A 183 -27.88 -16.58 -7.00
N LEU A 184 -27.51 -15.53 -6.27
CA LEU A 184 -27.67 -14.13 -6.71
C LEU A 184 -26.52 -13.67 -7.60
N LEU A 185 -25.37 -14.34 -7.55
CA LEU A 185 -24.26 -14.08 -8.46
C LEU A 185 -24.51 -14.79 -9.80
N LYS A 186 -24.48 -14.05 -10.91
CA LYS A 186 -24.85 -14.51 -12.26
C LYS A 186 -23.90 -14.00 -13.33
#